data_AF-A0A2U9SE49-F1
#
_entry.id   AF-A0A2U9SE49-F1
#
_cell.length_a   1.000
_cell.length_b   1.000
_cell.length_c   1.000
_cell.angle_alpha   90.00
_cell.angle_beta   90.00
_cell.angle_gamma   90.00
#
_symmetry.space_group_name_H-M   'P 1'
#
loop_
_entity.id
_entity.type
_entity.pdbx_description
1 polymer ?
#
loop_
_entity_poly.entity_id
_entity_poly.type
_entity_poly.pdbx_seq_one_letter_code
_entity_poly.pdbx_strand_id
1 'polypeptide(L)'
;MRSLTNFAPSTFEERGAAVAFTTPVLAQTRVRKDSRDQLEVLVPNLSEGRGVYVVPWKSLPLAFPMTVHDRMLHDLIAKADGCSPDDVRKAVLEAARCGLAGAGAVAAAEAALGDDEEQRLLINYQLIVEALKAVGLESTEILRVGLTSAEGQKLTRDLMMKAAQRLGLEPTELYGRIAELAVLMESIGVAASPKPARLRRLMRDLQGFRDSMTDWATDNVSEAAPIGGFCAEVAEHTVNHARNVIGQLDQAMASFETLLRQWETKRPQIRKASSRLSWLLDGWEYLILLWSDALTQDRYSQDMAVHDIFRVIPLLPRDEERINQSLMADKLHASQKRSVRAYVDWRSGQLDVDLVMRIETLKGKAA
;
A
#
# COMPACT_ATOMS: atom_id res chain seq x y z
N MET A 1 -0.65 25.62 -20.66
CA MET A 1 0.18 24.78 -19.77
C MET A 1 -0.55 24.67 -18.44
N ARG A 2 -0.99 23.46 -18.05
CA ARG A 2 -1.93 23.24 -16.94
C ARG A 2 -1.14 22.96 -15.65
N SER A 3 -1.43 23.72 -14.59
CA SER A 3 -0.79 23.62 -13.27
C SER A 3 -1.12 22.31 -12.55
N LEU A 4 -0.37 21.95 -11.50
CA LEU A 4 -0.58 20.80 -10.60
C LEU A 4 -2.07 20.67 -10.18
N THR A 5 -2.78 21.78 -10.01
CA THR A 5 -4.24 21.88 -9.76
C THR A 5 -5.17 21.16 -10.75
N ASN A 6 -4.78 20.97 -12.02
CA ASN A 6 -5.68 20.41 -13.04
C ASN A 6 -5.70 18.88 -13.08
N PHE A 7 -4.93 18.21 -12.22
CA PHE A 7 -4.92 16.75 -12.10
C PHE A 7 -4.88 16.30 -10.64
N ALA A 8 -5.62 17.00 -9.75
CA ALA A 8 -5.99 16.37 -8.49
C ALA A 8 -7.02 15.28 -8.81
N PRO A 9 -6.66 13.99 -8.69
CA PRO A 9 -7.52 12.90 -9.10
C PRO A 9 -8.81 12.92 -8.28
N SER A 10 -9.94 12.62 -8.92
CA SER A 10 -11.24 12.57 -8.24
C SER A 10 -11.34 11.30 -7.41
N THR A 11 -10.85 10.18 -7.95
CA THR A 11 -10.87 8.85 -7.32
C THR A 11 -9.47 8.25 -7.16
N PHE A 12 -9.37 7.13 -6.41
CA PHE A 12 -8.12 6.39 -6.27
C PHE A 12 -7.66 5.76 -7.59
N GLU A 13 -8.59 5.27 -8.40
CA GLU A 13 -8.31 4.69 -9.71
C GLU A 13 -7.74 5.74 -10.66
N GLU A 14 -8.26 6.97 -10.63
CA GLU A 14 -7.67 8.09 -11.38
C GLU A 14 -6.27 8.46 -10.86
N ARG A 15 -6.01 8.32 -9.55
CA ARG A 15 -4.67 8.52 -8.98
C ARG A 15 -3.69 7.45 -9.44
N GLY A 16 -4.15 6.21 -9.64
CA GLY A 16 -3.35 5.04 -9.98
C GLY A 16 -2.55 4.48 -8.80
N ALA A 17 -2.03 3.26 -8.91
CA ALA A 17 -1.25 2.57 -7.88
C ALA A 17 0.25 2.85 -8.03
N ALA A 18 0.97 3.00 -6.92
CA ALA A 18 2.40 3.31 -6.94
C ALA A 18 3.23 2.14 -7.48
N VAL A 19 4.13 2.42 -8.43
CA VAL A 19 5.02 1.41 -9.02
C VAL A 19 6.44 1.54 -8.45
N ALA A 20 7.00 0.41 -8.01
CA ALA A 20 8.32 0.37 -7.37
C ALA A 20 9.50 0.37 -8.36
N PHE A 21 9.49 1.20 -9.41
CA PHE A 21 10.62 1.31 -10.34
C PHE A 21 11.88 1.88 -9.66
N THR A 22 13.04 1.35 -10.00
CA THR A 22 14.34 1.76 -9.45
C THR A 22 15.02 2.85 -10.26
N THR A 23 14.60 3.02 -11.51
CA THR A 23 14.99 4.12 -12.39
C THR A 23 14.55 5.46 -11.77
N PRO A 24 15.46 6.41 -11.50
CA PRO A 24 15.15 7.60 -10.70
C PRO A 24 13.99 8.45 -11.23
N VAL A 25 13.94 8.65 -12.55
CA VAL A 25 12.87 9.43 -13.20
C VAL A 25 11.49 8.74 -13.11
N LEU A 26 11.49 7.42 -12.94
CA LEU A 26 10.28 6.59 -12.84
C LEU A 26 9.96 6.19 -11.39
N ALA A 27 10.81 6.53 -10.43
CA ALA A 27 10.70 6.06 -9.05
C ALA A 27 9.40 6.52 -8.35
N GLN A 28 8.67 7.44 -8.96
CA GLN A 28 7.53 8.12 -8.38
C GLN A 28 6.25 7.91 -9.21
N THR A 29 6.28 6.97 -10.15
CA THR A 29 5.19 6.77 -11.09
C THR A 29 4.03 5.99 -10.51
N ARG A 30 2.83 6.27 -11.02
CA ARG A 30 1.63 5.51 -10.69
C ARG A 30 1.02 4.90 -11.95
N VAL A 31 0.59 3.64 -11.88
CA VAL A 31 -0.08 2.93 -12.97
C VAL A 31 -1.60 2.94 -12.78
N ARG A 32 -2.35 3.12 -13.85
CA ARG A 32 -3.82 3.02 -13.83
C ARG A 32 -4.36 2.49 -15.16
N LYS A 33 -5.66 2.25 -15.21
CA LYS A 33 -6.38 2.03 -16.47
C LYS A 33 -7.00 3.33 -16.97
N ASP A 34 -6.93 3.55 -18.29
CA ASP A 34 -7.59 4.64 -18.97
C ASP A 34 -9.09 4.36 -19.21
N SER A 35 -9.79 5.29 -19.86
CA SER A 35 -11.21 5.11 -20.21
C SER A 35 -11.52 3.94 -21.16
N ARG A 36 -10.50 3.33 -21.76
CA ARG A 36 -10.58 2.19 -22.69
C ARG A 36 -10.04 0.91 -22.05
N ASP A 37 -9.91 0.89 -20.73
CA ASP A 37 -9.39 -0.23 -19.94
C ASP A 37 -7.94 -0.62 -20.32
N GLN A 38 -7.16 0.32 -20.86
CA GLN A 38 -5.75 0.13 -21.19
C GLN A 38 -4.84 0.68 -20.10
N LEU A 39 -3.74 -0.01 -19.82
CA LEU A 39 -2.74 0.47 -18.87
C LEU A 39 -2.04 1.73 -19.39
N GLU A 40 -1.94 2.73 -18.50
CA GLU A 40 -1.14 3.93 -18.66
C GLU A 40 -0.42 4.27 -17.35
N VAL A 41 0.65 5.04 -17.46
CA VAL A 41 1.44 5.47 -16.31
C VAL A 41 1.45 6.99 -16.21
N LEU A 42 1.31 7.45 -14.97
CA LEU A 42 1.42 8.83 -14.56
C LEU A 42 2.85 9.07 -14.09
N VAL A 43 3.57 9.93 -14.79
CA VAL A 43 4.94 10.31 -14.46
C VAL A 43 4.97 11.75 -13.98
N PRO A 44 5.21 11.99 -12.67
CA PRO A 44 5.24 13.35 -12.13
C PRO A 44 6.56 14.05 -12.49
N ASN A 45 6.47 15.35 -12.82
CA ASN A 45 7.61 16.28 -12.81
C ASN A 45 8.79 15.88 -13.73
N LEU A 46 8.51 15.47 -14.98
CA LEU A 46 9.53 15.14 -15.99
C LEU A 46 10.32 16.34 -16.56
N SER A 47 9.90 17.57 -16.27
CA SER A 47 10.49 18.80 -16.85
C SER A 47 10.40 19.96 -15.86
N GLU A 48 11.10 21.08 -16.12
CA GLU A 48 10.97 22.35 -15.37
C GLU A 48 9.53 22.91 -15.32
N GLY A 49 8.61 22.33 -16.11
CA GLY A 49 7.18 22.64 -16.12
C GLY A 49 6.35 21.82 -15.13
N ARG A 50 5.28 22.47 -14.63
CA ARG A 50 4.21 21.87 -13.82
C ARG A 50 3.41 20.86 -14.67
N GLY A 51 3.29 19.62 -14.21
CA GLY A 51 2.36 18.65 -14.81
C GLY A 51 2.66 17.19 -14.49
N VAL A 52 1.61 16.37 -14.65
CA VAL A 52 1.69 14.91 -14.70
C VAL A 52 1.68 14.51 -16.17
N TYR A 53 2.66 13.72 -16.59
CA TYR A 53 2.71 13.17 -17.93
C TYR A 53 2.00 11.82 -17.94
N VAL A 54 1.09 11.64 -18.89
CA VAL A 54 0.38 10.38 -19.09
C VAL A 54 1.04 9.67 -20.26
N VAL A 55 1.62 8.50 -19.99
CA VAL A 55 2.34 7.70 -21.00
C VAL A 55 1.63 6.36 -21.14
N PRO A 56 1.26 5.92 -22.36
CA PRO A 56 0.74 4.57 -22.57
C PRO A 56 1.75 3.53 -22.05
N TRP A 57 1.28 2.51 -21.33
CA TRP A 57 2.17 1.53 -20.68
C TRP A 57 3.18 0.93 -21.65
N LYS A 58 2.70 0.49 -22.82
CA LYS A 58 3.52 -0.11 -23.89
C LYS A 58 4.63 0.79 -24.42
N SER A 59 4.49 2.10 -24.26
CA SER A 59 5.45 3.10 -24.74
C SER A 59 6.48 3.50 -23.67
N LEU A 60 6.29 3.08 -22.42
CA LEU A 60 7.16 3.46 -21.31
C LEU A 60 8.64 3.10 -21.54
N PRO A 61 8.99 1.86 -21.99
CA PRO A 61 10.39 1.49 -22.22
C PRO A 61 11.03 2.17 -23.44
N LEU A 62 10.21 2.76 -24.32
CA LEU A 62 10.68 3.55 -25.47
C LEU A 62 10.95 5.01 -25.08
N ALA A 63 10.22 5.52 -24.09
CA ALA A 63 10.30 6.90 -23.64
C ALA A 63 11.41 7.13 -22.60
N PHE A 64 11.74 6.11 -21.79
CA PHE A 64 12.74 6.23 -20.72
C PHE A 64 13.71 5.05 -20.73
N PRO A 65 15.01 5.30 -20.45
CA PRO A 65 15.93 4.21 -20.12
C PRO A 65 15.48 3.56 -18.81
N MET A 66 15.35 2.24 -18.81
CA MET A 66 14.91 1.45 -17.65
C MET A 66 15.99 0.46 -17.25
N THR A 67 16.16 0.24 -15.95
CA THR A 67 16.96 -0.88 -15.43
C THR A 67 16.38 -2.22 -15.90
N VAL A 68 17.18 -3.29 -15.87
CA VAL A 68 16.71 -4.63 -16.25
C VAL A 68 15.60 -5.08 -15.29
N HIS A 69 15.74 -4.78 -14.00
CA HIS A 69 14.70 -4.97 -12.99
C HIS A 69 13.39 -4.30 -13.38
N ASP A 70 13.44 -3.02 -13.78
CA ASP A 70 12.24 -2.26 -14.10
C ASP A 70 11.55 -2.74 -15.37
N ARG A 71 12.32 -3.22 -16.37
CA ARG A 71 11.75 -3.87 -17.57
C ARG A 71 10.98 -5.15 -17.20
N MET A 72 11.53 -5.96 -16.31
CA MET A 72 10.85 -7.17 -15.81
C MET A 72 9.57 -6.79 -15.06
N LEU A 73 9.63 -5.83 -14.14
CA LEU A 73 8.45 -5.34 -13.41
C LEU A 73 7.38 -4.80 -14.36
N HIS A 74 7.80 -4.05 -15.40
CA HIS A 74 6.91 -3.55 -16.43
C HIS A 74 6.14 -4.68 -17.14
N ASP A 75 6.85 -5.73 -17.53
CA ASP A 75 6.27 -6.88 -18.24
C ASP A 75 5.36 -7.73 -17.35
N LEU A 76 5.71 -7.88 -16.07
CA LEU A 76 4.87 -8.60 -15.09
C LEU A 76 3.52 -7.90 -14.86
N ILE A 77 3.51 -6.58 -14.67
CA ILE A 77 2.27 -5.80 -14.52
C ILE A 77 1.45 -5.87 -15.82
N ALA A 78 2.10 -5.77 -16.99
CA ALA A 78 1.40 -5.90 -18.28
C ALA A 78 0.73 -7.27 -18.45
N LYS A 79 1.41 -8.34 -18.03
CA LYS A 79 0.92 -9.72 -18.13
C LYS A 79 -0.23 -9.99 -17.16
N ALA A 80 -0.20 -9.40 -15.97
CA ALA A 80 -1.25 -9.54 -14.97
C ALA A 80 -2.52 -8.73 -15.31
N ASP A 81 -2.39 -7.68 -16.12
CA ASP A 81 -3.45 -6.70 -16.45
C ASP A 81 -4.12 -6.03 -15.23
N GLY A 82 -3.49 -6.17 -14.05
CA GLY A 82 -3.93 -5.61 -12.78
C GLY A 82 -3.18 -4.33 -12.44
N CYS A 83 -3.92 -3.31 -11.98
CA CYS A 83 -3.36 -2.02 -11.56
C CYS A 83 -3.81 -1.59 -10.15
N SER A 84 -4.34 -2.52 -9.35
CA SER A 84 -4.59 -2.24 -7.92
C SER A 84 -3.28 -2.29 -7.13
N PRO A 85 -3.22 -1.68 -5.93
CA PRO A 85 -2.00 -1.73 -5.11
C PRO A 85 -1.56 -3.15 -4.78
N ASP A 86 -2.49 -4.08 -4.56
CA ASP A 86 -2.18 -5.48 -4.30
C ASP A 86 -1.69 -6.22 -5.56
N ASP A 87 -2.19 -5.88 -6.76
CA ASP A 87 -1.68 -6.44 -8.02
C ASP A 87 -0.26 -5.96 -8.31
N VAL A 88 -0.01 -4.65 -8.13
CA VAL A 88 1.31 -4.06 -8.33
C VAL A 88 2.30 -4.64 -7.32
N ARG A 89 1.91 -4.77 -6.04
CA ARG A 89 2.77 -5.39 -5.02
C ARG A 89 3.17 -6.81 -5.38
N LYS A 90 2.24 -7.65 -5.87
CA LYS A 90 2.56 -9.01 -6.32
C LYS A 90 3.61 -9.01 -7.42
N ALA A 91 3.46 -8.13 -8.42
CA ALA A 91 4.43 -7.99 -9.50
C ALA A 91 5.80 -7.48 -9.00
N VAL A 92 5.82 -6.57 -8.01
CA VAL A 92 7.05 -6.08 -7.37
C VAL A 92 7.79 -7.21 -6.64
N LEU A 93 7.09 -8.00 -5.83
CA LEU A 93 7.67 -9.14 -5.12
C LEU A 93 8.20 -10.21 -6.08
N GLU A 94 7.47 -10.47 -7.18
CA GLU A 94 7.90 -11.40 -8.22
C GLU A 94 9.16 -10.89 -8.96
N ALA A 95 9.19 -9.60 -9.33
CA ALA A 95 10.36 -8.99 -9.96
C ALA A 95 11.61 -9.02 -9.05
N ALA A 96 11.43 -8.71 -7.77
CA ALA A 96 12.51 -8.69 -6.78
C ALA A 96 13.15 -10.07 -6.58
N ARG A 97 12.34 -11.15 -6.60
CA ARG A 97 12.84 -12.54 -6.51
C ARG A 97 13.75 -12.97 -7.65
N CYS A 98 13.71 -12.29 -8.79
CA CYS A 98 14.62 -12.59 -9.91
C CYS A 98 16.07 -12.18 -9.62
N GLY A 99 16.34 -11.45 -8.54
CA GLY A 99 17.71 -11.04 -8.16
C GLY A 99 18.26 -9.86 -8.94
N LEU A 100 17.47 -9.26 -9.82
CA LEU A 100 17.89 -8.14 -10.69
C LEU A 100 18.19 -6.85 -9.91
N ALA A 101 17.64 -6.69 -8.71
CA ALA A 101 17.92 -5.59 -7.79
C ALA A 101 18.84 -6.01 -6.61
N GLY A 102 19.57 -7.13 -6.77
CA GLY A 102 20.53 -7.62 -5.78
C GLY A 102 19.95 -8.55 -4.70
N ALA A 103 20.84 -9.20 -3.95
CA ALA A 103 20.49 -10.21 -2.95
C ALA A 103 19.65 -9.67 -1.78
N GLY A 104 19.83 -8.39 -1.42
CA GLY A 104 19.02 -7.74 -0.38
C GLY A 104 17.54 -7.66 -0.77
N ALA A 105 17.25 -7.32 -2.03
CA ALA A 105 15.88 -7.27 -2.55
C ALA A 105 15.23 -8.67 -2.61
N VAL A 106 16.00 -9.70 -2.95
CA VAL A 106 15.53 -11.10 -2.92
C VAL A 106 15.14 -11.50 -1.49
N ALA A 107 16.04 -11.29 -0.53
CA ALA A 107 15.79 -11.66 0.87
C ALA A 107 14.58 -10.93 1.45
N ALA A 108 14.41 -9.65 1.13
CA ALA A 108 13.24 -8.87 1.54
C ALA A 108 11.94 -9.40 0.91
N ALA A 109 11.95 -9.72 -0.39
CA ALA A 109 10.78 -10.28 -1.07
C ALA A 109 10.39 -11.67 -0.55
N GLU A 110 11.38 -12.53 -0.28
CA GLU A 110 11.14 -13.84 0.33
C GLU A 110 10.58 -13.72 1.75
N ALA A 111 11.12 -12.80 2.56
CA ALA A 111 10.59 -12.54 3.90
C ALA A 111 9.15 -12.00 3.86
N ALA A 112 8.84 -11.11 2.92
CA ALA A 112 7.50 -10.57 2.74
C ALA A 112 6.50 -11.65 2.31
N LEU A 113 6.86 -12.50 1.35
CA LEU A 113 6.00 -13.61 0.92
C LEU A 113 5.80 -14.65 2.02
N GLY A 114 6.86 -14.97 2.78
CA GLY A 114 6.76 -15.85 3.94
C GLY A 114 5.85 -15.28 5.02
N ASP A 115 5.91 -13.97 5.26
CA ASP A 115 4.97 -13.30 6.16
C ASP A 115 3.53 -13.38 5.64
N ASP A 116 3.30 -13.13 4.34
CA ASP A 116 1.97 -13.22 3.72
C ASP A 116 1.39 -14.65 3.84
N GLU A 117 2.21 -15.69 3.64
CA GLU A 117 1.79 -17.08 3.83
C GLU A 117 1.41 -17.40 5.28
N GLU A 118 2.22 -16.95 6.25
CA GLU A 118 1.92 -17.11 7.68
C GLU A 118 0.65 -16.35 8.07
N GLN A 119 0.49 -15.11 7.59
CA GLN A 119 -0.72 -14.31 7.80
C GLN A 119 -1.96 -15.00 7.23
N ARG A 120 -1.88 -15.55 6.02
CA ARG A 120 -2.97 -16.29 5.40
C ARG A 120 -3.41 -17.47 6.27
N LEU A 121 -2.46 -18.24 6.80
CA LEU A 121 -2.74 -19.34 7.73
C LEU A 121 -3.42 -18.84 9.02
N LEU A 122 -2.88 -17.79 9.63
CA LEU A 122 -3.42 -17.18 10.85
C LEU A 122 -4.86 -16.67 10.66
N ILE A 123 -5.12 -15.96 9.58
CA ILE A 123 -6.43 -15.37 9.28
C ILE A 123 -7.46 -16.47 9.03
N ASN A 124 -7.13 -17.49 8.22
CA ASN A 124 -8.02 -18.62 8.01
C ASN A 124 -8.40 -19.30 9.34
N TYR A 125 -7.41 -19.52 10.20
CA TYR A 125 -7.64 -20.07 11.52
C TYR A 125 -8.56 -19.19 12.38
N GLN A 126 -8.25 -17.88 12.46
CA GLN A 126 -9.03 -16.94 13.25
C GLN A 126 -10.48 -16.84 12.77
N LEU A 127 -10.72 -16.83 11.46
CA LEU A 127 -12.07 -16.78 10.90
C LEU A 127 -12.88 -18.06 11.19
N ILE A 128 -12.23 -19.23 11.21
CA ILE A 128 -12.87 -20.47 11.67
C ILE A 128 -13.26 -20.33 13.15
N VAL A 129 -12.36 -19.84 14.00
CA VAL A 129 -12.64 -19.63 15.43
C VAL A 129 -13.79 -18.64 15.61
N GLU A 130 -13.83 -17.54 14.88
CA GLU A 130 -14.93 -16.57 14.93
C GLU A 130 -16.25 -17.18 14.43
N ALA A 131 -16.23 -18.06 13.43
CA ALA A 131 -17.42 -18.79 12.98
C ALA A 131 -17.99 -19.70 14.07
N LEU A 132 -17.12 -20.39 14.81
CA LEU A 132 -17.53 -21.26 15.92
C LEU A 132 -18.06 -20.45 17.10
N LYS A 133 -17.36 -19.36 17.48
CA LYS A 133 -17.80 -18.44 18.54
C LYS A 133 -19.16 -17.81 18.23
N ALA A 134 -19.39 -17.42 16.98
CA ALA A 134 -20.63 -16.80 16.52
C ALA A 134 -21.87 -17.67 16.81
N VAL A 135 -21.71 -18.99 16.93
CA VAL A 135 -22.79 -19.92 17.26
C VAL A 135 -22.68 -20.52 18.66
N GLY A 136 -21.77 -20.02 19.50
CA GLY A 136 -21.55 -20.53 20.86
C GLY A 136 -20.90 -21.93 20.90
N LEU A 137 -20.01 -22.25 19.97
CA LEU A 137 -19.16 -23.45 20.01
C LEU A 137 -17.75 -23.08 20.49
N GLU A 138 -17.19 -23.88 21.40
CA GLU A 138 -15.83 -23.69 21.88
C GLU A 138 -14.79 -24.28 20.91
N SER A 139 -13.65 -23.58 20.76
CA SER A 139 -12.54 -23.97 19.89
C SER A 139 -11.30 -24.46 20.66
N THR A 140 -11.40 -24.62 21.99
CA THR A 140 -10.30 -24.99 22.88
C THR A 140 -9.72 -26.38 22.57
N GLU A 141 -10.57 -27.31 22.15
CA GLU A 141 -10.13 -28.65 21.72
C GLU A 141 -9.36 -28.64 20.39
N ILE A 142 -9.73 -27.74 19.46
CA ILE A 142 -9.01 -27.57 18.19
C ILE A 142 -7.59 -27.05 18.45
N LEU A 143 -7.43 -26.10 19.37
CA LEU A 143 -6.12 -25.58 19.79
C LEU A 143 -5.22 -26.67 20.37
N ARG A 144 -5.80 -27.62 21.12
CA ARG A 144 -5.05 -28.69 21.77
C ARG A 144 -4.57 -29.77 20.79
N VAL A 145 -5.38 -30.10 19.79
CA VAL A 145 -5.10 -31.18 18.81
C VAL A 145 -4.26 -30.68 17.62
N GLY A 146 -4.28 -29.36 17.38
CA GLY A 146 -3.58 -28.70 16.27
C GLY A 146 -4.33 -28.84 14.94
N LEU A 147 -4.58 -27.72 14.25
CA LEU A 147 -5.40 -27.70 13.02
C LEU A 147 -4.86 -28.54 11.88
N THR A 148 -3.53 -28.66 11.78
CA THR A 148 -2.85 -29.30 10.67
C THR A 148 -2.80 -30.82 10.79
N SER A 149 -3.14 -31.37 11.97
CA SER A 149 -3.21 -32.81 12.17
C SER A 149 -4.48 -33.39 11.53
N ALA A 150 -4.44 -34.66 11.11
CA ALA A 150 -5.59 -35.33 10.51
C ALA A 150 -6.80 -35.36 11.48
N GLU A 151 -6.53 -35.50 12.78
CA GLU A 151 -7.54 -35.45 13.84
C GLU A 151 -8.12 -34.04 14.00
N GLY A 152 -7.28 -33.00 14.01
CA GLY A 152 -7.71 -31.61 14.09
C GLY A 152 -8.52 -31.16 12.87
N GLN A 153 -8.16 -31.63 11.67
CA GLN A 153 -8.95 -31.39 10.45
C GLN A 153 -10.33 -32.06 10.51
N LYS A 154 -10.41 -33.29 11.03
CA LYS A 154 -11.69 -33.97 11.23
C LYS A 154 -12.55 -33.22 12.25
N LEU A 155 -11.98 -32.85 13.40
CA LEU A 155 -12.68 -32.09 14.44
C LEU A 155 -13.18 -30.74 13.93
N THR A 156 -12.34 -30.02 13.18
CA THR A 156 -12.71 -28.75 12.55
C THR A 156 -13.88 -28.93 11.60
N ARG A 157 -13.86 -29.97 10.75
CA ARG A 157 -15.01 -30.31 9.87
C ARG A 157 -16.29 -30.58 10.65
N ASP A 158 -16.22 -31.39 11.71
CA ASP A 158 -17.39 -31.71 12.53
C ASP A 158 -17.99 -30.48 13.22
N LEU A 159 -17.14 -29.60 13.74
CA LEU A 159 -17.58 -28.34 14.37
C LEU A 159 -18.14 -27.34 13.36
N MET A 160 -17.52 -27.25 12.17
CA MET A 160 -18.02 -26.40 11.09
C MET A 160 -19.36 -26.87 10.54
N MET A 161 -19.62 -28.19 10.46
CA MET A 161 -20.94 -28.73 10.11
C MET A 161 -22.00 -28.30 11.13
N LYS A 162 -21.69 -28.39 12.43
CA LYS A 162 -22.60 -27.91 13.50
C LYS A 162 -22.82 -26.40 13.44
N ALA A 163 -21.77 -25.63 13.13
CA ALA A 163 -21.88 -24.18 12.98
C ALA A 163 -22.77 -23.81 11.79
N ALA A 164 -22.59 -24.46 10.64
CA ALA A 164 -23.43 -24.27 9.47
C ALA A 164 -24.91 -24.53 9.79
N GLN A 165 -25.20 -25.64 10.49
CA GLN A 165 -26.56 -25.96 10.94
C GLN A 165 -27.16 -24.86 11.85
N ARG A 166 -26.41 -24.35 12.83
CA ARG A 166 -26.88 -23.26 13.72
C ARG A 166 -27.07 -21.92 12.98
N LEU A 167 -26.27 -21.68 11.93
CA LEU A 167 -26.41 -20.52 11.06
C LEU A 167 -27.52 -20.69 10.02
N GLY A 168 -28.08 -21.89 9.85
CA GLY A 168 -29.03 -22.20 8.78
C GLY A 168 -28.40 -22.11 7.39
N LEU A 169 -27.13 -22.51 7.27
CA LEU A 169 -26.35 -22.52 6.03
C LEU A 169 -25.96 -23.95 5.66
N GLU A 170 -25.75 -24.19 4.37
CA GLU A 170 -25.07 -25.41 3.94
C GLU A 170 -23.59 -25.37 4.36
N PRO A 171 -22.98 -26.51 4.78
CA PRO A 171 -21.58 -26.52 5.19
C PRO A 171 -20.62 -25.97 4.12
N THR A 172 -20.83 -26.35 2.86
CA THR A 172 -20.03 -25.87 1.72
C THR A 172 -20.14 -24.36 1.53
N GLU A 173 -21.31 -23.80 1.77
CA GLU A 173 -21.55 -22.35 1.71
C GLU A 173 -20.80 -21.62 2.83
N LEU A 174 -20.86 -22.13 4.07
CA LEU A 174 -20.10 -21.55 5.19
C LEU A 174 -18.59 -21.54 4.90
N TYR A 175 -18.04 -22.66 4.41
CA TYR A 175 -16.63 -22.73 4.01
C TYR A 175 -16.29 -21.72 2.90
N GLY A 176 -17.15 -21.59 1.89
CA GLY A 176 -16.97 -20.63 0.80
C GLY A 176 -16.94 -19.19 1.31
N ARG A 177 -17.87 -18.82 2.21
CA ARG A 177 -17.93 -17.47 2.81
C ARG A 177 -16.67 -17.16 3.63
N ILE A 178 -16.20 -18.11 4.44
CA ILE A 178 -14.97 -17.95 5.23
C ILE A 178 -13.74 -17.83 4.32
N ALA A 179 -13.62 -18.67 3.30
CA ALA A 179 -12.50 -18.63 2.36
C ALA A 179 -12.45 -17.29 1.60
N GLU A 180 -13.59 -16.81 1.12
CA GLU A 180 -13.66 -15.50 0.46
C GLU A 180 -13.31 -14.37 1.43
N LEU A 181 -13.79 -14.43 2.68
CA LEU A 181 -13.45 -13.44 3.70
C LEU A 181 -11.96 -13.46 4.05
N ALA A 182 -11.33 -14.64 4.10
CA ALA A 182 -9.89 -14.78 4.33
C ALA A 182 -9.09 -14.05 3.26
N VAL A 183 -9.49 -14.17 1.98
CA VAL A 183 -8.86 -13.44 0.87
C VAL A 183 -9.05 -11.92 1.02
N LEU A 184 -10.25 -11.46 1.38
CA LEU A 184 -10.53 -10.02 1.56
C LEU A 184 -9.78 -9.41 2.75
N MET A 185 -9.49 -10.20 3.77
CA MET A 185 -8.82 -9.75 4.99
C MET A 185 -7.33 -10.05 5.01
N GLU A 186 -6.76 -10.73 4.01
CA GLU A 186 -5.38 -11.25 4.01
C GLU A 186 -4.33 -10.18 4.38
N SER A 187 -4.41 -9.01 3.76
CA SER A 187 -3.48 -7.90 3.99
C SER A 187 -3.80 -7.07 5.25
N ILE A 188 -4.98 -7.26 5.85
CA ILE A 188 -5.54 -6.43 6.94
C ILE A 188 -5.49 -7.15 8.27
N GLY A 189 -5.74 -8.47 8.26
CA GLY A 189 -5.91 -9.29 9.44
C GLY A 189 -7.11 -8.89 10.32
N VAL A 190 -7.32 -9.65 11.38
CA VAL A 190 -8.32 -9.34 12.42
C VAL A 190 -7.68 -8.59 13.58
N ALA A 191 -8.46 -7.74 14.28
CA ALA A 191 -7.96 -6.92 15.39
C ALA A 191 -7.30 -7.73 16.52
N ALA A 192 -7.83 -8.92 16.82
CA ALA A 192 -7.33 -9.78 17.90
C ALA A 192 -6.09 -10.60 17.50
N SER A 193 -5.54 -10.40 16.29
CA SER A 193 -4.40 -11.20 15.84
C SER A 193 -3.14 -10.86 16.66
N PRO A 194 -2.39 -11.86 17.16
CA PRO A 194 -1.15 -11.63 17.89
C PRO A 194 -0.07 -11.02 16.99
N LYS A 195 -0.15 -11.28 15.67
CA LYS A 195 0.72 -10.72 14.65
C LYS A 195 -0.13 -9.83 13.72
N PRO A 196 0.01 -8.50 13.78
CA PRO A 196 -0.75 -7.61 12.91
C PRO A 196 -0.33 -7.81 11.45
N ALA A 197 -1.30 -7.88 10.54
CA ALA A 197 -1.03 -8.00 9.11
C ALA A 197 -0.49 -6.70 8.51
N ARG A 198 0.04 -6.79 7.29
CA ARG A 198 0.80 -5.74 6.60
C ARG A 198 0.15 -4.35 6.66
N LEU A 199 -1.12 -4.19 6.29
CA LEU A 199 -1.77 -2.88 6.23
C LEU A 199 -1.99 -2.25 7.62
N ARG A 200 -2.15 -3.06 8.68
CA ARG A 200 -2.17 -2.54 10.06
C ARG A 200 -0.79 -2.06 10.51
N ARG A 201 0.27 -2.80 10.13
CA ARG A 201 1.65 -2.39 10.42
C ARG A 201 1.98 -1.09 9.70
N LEU A 202 1.68 -1.02 8.40
CA LEU A 202 1.89 0.18 7.58
C LEU A 202 1.13 1.40 8.13
N MET A 203 -0.12 1.23 8.61
CA MET A 203 -0.84 2.32 9.27
C MET A 203 -0.13 2.82 10.55
N ARG A 204 0.40 1.92 11.37
CA ARG A 204 1.17 2.30 12.57
C ARG A 204 2.49 2.97 12.19
N ASP A 205 3.17 2.48 11.17
CA ASP A 205 4.43 3.06 10.71
C ASP A 205 4.19 4.46 10.12
N LEU A 206 3.06 4.67 9.43
CA LEU A 206 2.62 5.98 8.97
C LEU A 206 2.30 6.94 10.12
N GLN A 207 1.74 6.44 11.23
CA GLN A 207 1.58 7.25 12.45
C GLN A 207 2.93 7.70 13.00
N GLY A 208 3.93 6.80 13.06
CA GLY A 208 5.29 7.15 13.48
C GLY A 208 5.97 8.14 12.54
N PHE A 209 5.76 8.02 11.23
CA PHE A 209 6.20 9.01 10.25
C PHE A 209 5.57 10.39 10.52
N ARG A 210 4.25 10.43 10.72
CA ARG A 210 3.49 11.66 11.02
C ARG A 210 3.98 12.34 12.30
N ASP A 211 4.21 11.58 13.37
CA ASP A 211 4.75 12.11 14.64
C ASP A 211 6.16 12.66 14.46
N SER A 212 7.09 11.83 13.94
CA SER A 212 8.49 12.24 13.77
C SER A 212 8.67 13.44 12.84
N MET A 213 7.87 13.55 11.78
CA MET A 213 7.93 14.68 10.87
C MET A 213 7.32 15.96 11.48
N THR A 214 6.31 15.83 12.35
CA THR A 214 5.75 16.95 13.11
C THR A 214 6.77 17.50 14.11
N ASP A 215 7.42 16.61 14.86
CA ASP A 215 8.44 16.98 15.84
C ASP A 215 9.61 17.67 15.13
N TRP A 216 10.11 17.07 14.05
CA TRP A 216 11.18 17.65 13.24
C TRP A 216 10.82 19.03 12.67
N ALA A 217 9.60 19.19 12.13
CA ALA A 217 9.15 20.46 11.56
C ALA A 217 8.98 21.56 12.62
N THR A 218 8.70 21.18 13.87
CA THR A 218 8.58 22.13 14.99
C THR A 218 9.94 22.58 15.50
N ASP A 219 10.90 21.65 15.56
CA ASP A 219 12.24 21.90 16.11
C ASP A 219 13.22 22.49 15.07
N ASN A 220 12.94 22.34 13.77
CA ASN A 220 13.81 22.82 12.70
C ASN A 220 13.42 24.24 12.24
N VAL A 221 14.42 25.12 12.13
CA VAL A 221 14.26 26.53 11.72
C VAL A 221 14.62 26.72 10.22
N SER A 222 14.57 25.65 9.43
CA SER A 222 14.88 25.69 7.99
C SER A 222 13.67 26.11 7.13
N GLU A 223 13.93 26.50 5.88
CA GLU A 223 12.86 26.76 4.89
C GLU A 223 12.05 25.48 4.53
N ALA A 224 12.57 24.30 4.87
CA ALA A 224 11.91 23.02 4.67
C ALA A 224 10.93 22.68 5.80
N ALA A 225 11.02 23.31 6.97
CA ALA A 225 10.14 23.04 8.11
C ALA A 225 8.63 23.19 7.79
N PRO A 226 8.15 24.25 7.10
CA PRO A 226 6.75 24.34 6.68
C PRO A 226 6.31 23.22 5.72
N ILE A 227 7.23 22.67 4.92
CA ILE A 227 6.95 21.54 4.03
C ILE A 227 6.79 20.26 4.85
N GLY A 228 7.71 20.03 5.81
CA GLY A 228 7.62 18.92 6.73
C GLY A 228 6.28 18.94 7.48
N GLY A 229 5.86 20.11 7.98
CA GLY A 229 4.56 20.28 8.62
C GLY A 229 3.39 19.90 7.70
N PHE A 230 3.41 20.31 6.43
CA PHE A 230 2.40 19.91 5.46
C PHE A 230 2.42 18.40 5.17
N CYS A 231 3.60 17.80 5.01
CA CYS A 231 3.73 16.36 4.80
C CYS A 231 3.17 15.57 5.98
N ALA A 232 3.39 16.03 7.21
CA ALA A 232 2.81 15.45 8.41
C ALA A 232 1.28 15.60 8.45
N GLU A 233 0.74 16.75 8.02
CA GLU A 233 -0.71 16.97 7.92
C GLU A 233 -1.38 16.02 6.91
N VAL A 234 -0.78 15.80 5.74
CA VAL A 234 -1.27 14.83 4.74
C VAL A 234 -1.23 13.40 5.30
N ALA A 235 -0.16 13.04 6.01
CA ALA A 235 -0.07 11.75 6.68
C ALA A 235 -1.17 11.59 7.76
N GLU A 236 -1.41 12.63 8.57
CA GLU A 236 -2.47 12.64 9.59
C GLU A 236 -3.87 12.44 8.96
N HIS A 237 -4.16 13.15 7.87
CA HIS A 237 -5.41 12.94 7.14
C HIS A 237 -5.55 11.51 6.64
N THR A 238 -4.49 10.93 6.08
CA THR A 238 -4.51 9.54 5.60
C THR A 238 -4.75 8.57 6.75
N VAL A 239 -4.03 8.73 7.87
CA VAL A 239 -4.19 7.92 9.08
C VAL A 239 -5.64 7.96 9.59
N ASN A 240 -6.25 9.14 9.61
CA ASN A 240 -7.63 9.30 10.07
C ASN A 240 -8.64 8.56 9.18
N HIS A 241 -8.46 8.60 7.85
CA HIS A 241 -9.29 7.83 6.93
C HIS A 241 -9.06 6.32 7.05
N ALA A 242 -7.81 5.88 7.13
CA ALA A 242 -7.44 4.48 7.31
C ALA A 242 -8.01 3.91 8.62
N ARG A 243 -7.92 4.65 9.73
CA ARG A 243 -8.48 4.27 11.04
C ARG A 243 -9.99 4.06 10.97
N ASN A 244 -10.71 4.94 10.27
CA ASN A 244 -12.16 4.80 10.09
C ASN A 244 -12.51 3.53 9.28
N VAL A 245 -11.76 3.24 8.22
CA VAL A 245 -11.97 2.02 7.41
C VAL A 245 -11.68 0.76 8.22
N ILE A 246 -10.57 0.73 8.96
CA ILE A 246 -10.23 -0.41 9.83
C ILE A 246 -11.29 -0.61 10.91
N GLY A 247 -11.78 0.47 11.54
CA GLY A 247 -12.85 0.39 12.52
C GLY A 247 -14.15 -0.22 11.96
N GLN A 248 -14.50 0.09 10.71
CA GLN A 248 -15.66 -0.52 10.04
C GLN A 248 -15.46 -2.02 9.80
N LEU A 249 -14.26 -2.43 9.36
CA LEU A 249 -13.91 -3.83 9.16
C LEU A 249 -13.91 -4.59 10.50
N ASP A 250 -13.34 -4.00 11.54
CA ASP A 250 -13.30 -4.59 12.89
C ASP A 250 -14.70 -4.75 13.48
N GLN A 251 -15.58 -3.77 13.30
CA GLN A 251 -16.97 -3.88 13.72
C GLN A 251 -17.72 -4.99 12.96
N ALA A 252 -17.44 -5.16 11.66
CA ALA A 252 -18.01 -6.24 10.87
C ALA A 252 -17.51 -7.61 11.37
N MET A 253 -16.23 -7.73 11.72
CA MET A 253 -15.68 -8.96 12.30
C MET A 253 -16.23 -9.24 13.70
N ALA A 254 -16.40 -8.22 14.54
CA ALA A 254 -17.01 -8.36 15.86
C ALA A 254 -18.49 -8.81 15.78
N SER A 255 -19.16 -8.50 14.67
CA SER A 255 -20.55 -8.91 14.39
C SER A 255 -20.60 -10.12 13.44
N PHE A 256 -19.72 -11.10 13.64
CA PHE A 256 -19.44 -12.19 12.70
C PHE A 256 -20.68 -13.00 12.28
N GLU A 257 -21.58 -13.32 13.24
CA GLU A 257 -22.83 -14.02 12.93
C GLU A 257 -23.68 -13.23 11.93
N THR A 258 -23.82 -11.92 12.15
CA THR A 258 -24.60 -11.04 11.27
C THR A 258 -23.95 -10.93 9.90
N LEU A 259 -22.61 -10.83 9.86
CA LEU A 259 -21.85 -10.84 8.62
C LEU A 259 -22.13 -12.11 7.81
N LEU A 260 -22.06 -13.28 8.45
CA LEU A 260 -22.32 -14.54 7.78
C LEU A 260 -23.78 -14.63 7.34
N ARG A 261 -24.77 -14.27 8.16
CA ARG A 261 -26.19 -14.34 7.76
C ARG A 261 -26.57 -13.36 6.65
N GLN A 262 -26.00 -12.14 6.65
CA GLN A 262 -26.29 -11.08 5.68
C GLN A 262 -25.22 -10.98 4.59
N TRP A 263 -24.67 -12.12 4.18
CA TRP A 263 -23.49 -12.20 3.33
C TRP A 263 -23.57 -11.37 2.06
N GLU A 264 -24.65 -11.50 1.28
CA GLU A 264 -24.80 -10.80 -0.01
C GLU A 264 -24.75 -9.27 0.11
N THR A 265 -25.21 -8.72 1.24
CA THR A 265 -25.18 -7.28 1.51
C THR A 265 -23.85 -6.84 2.11
N LYS A 266 -23.26 -7.67 2.99
CA LYS A 266 -22.06 -7.31 3.76
C LYS A 266 -20.75 -7.56 3.01
N ARG A 267 -20.69 -8.61 2.19
CA ARG A 267 -19.51 -8.98 1.40
C ARG A 267 -19.04 -7.85 0.45
N PRO A 268 -19.92 -7.18 -0.32
CA PRO A 268 -19.49 -6.03 -1.13
C PRO A 268 -18.95 -4.87 -0.29
N GLN A 269 -19.50 -4.65 0.92
CA GLN A 269 -19.02 -3.59 1.83
C GLN A 269 -17.61 -3.90 2.34
N ILE A 270 -17.35 -5.13 2.77
CA ILE A 270 -16.00 -5.56 3.20
C ILE A 270 -15.02 -5.48 2.04
N ARG A 271 -15.40 -5.95 0.84
CA ARG A 271 -14.56 -5.86 -0.35
C ARG A 271 -14.19 -4.42 -0.69
N LYS A 272 -15.18 -3.51 -0.67
CA LYS A 272 -14.96 -2.07 -0.90
C LYS A 272 -14.06 -1.46 0.17
N ALA A 273 -14.30 -1.76 1.45
CA ALA A 273 -13.50 -1.24 2.55
C ALA A 273 -12.05 -1.76 2.50
N SER A 274 -11.85 -3.05 2.21
CA SER A 274 -10.53 -3.67 2.05
C SER A 274 -9.74 -3.03 0.91
N SER A 275 -10.36 -2.92 -0.28
CA SER A 275 -9.74 -2.25 -1.43
C SER A 275 -9.42 -0.78 -1.13
N ARG A 276 -10.36 -0.03 -0.52
CA ARG A 276 -10.15 1.37 -0.13
C ARG A 276 -8.99 1.53 0.86
N LEU A 277 -8.81 0.61 1.81
CA LEU A 277 -7.68 0.66 2.74
C LEU A 277 -6.35 0.45 2.02
N SER A 278 -6.29 -0.52 1.10
CA SER A 278 -5.11 -0.77 0.25
C SER A 278 -4.75 0.49 -0.55
N TRP A 279 -5.74 1.15 -1.15
CA TRP A 279 -5.57 2.42 -1.85
C TRP A 279 -5.13 3.58 -0.95
N LEU A 280 -5.70 3.73 0.25
CA LEU A 280 -5.32 4.81 1.17
C LEU A 280 -3.84 4.73 1.56
N LEU A 281 -3.33 3.53 1.77
CA LEU A 281 -1.96 3.29 2.24
C LEU A 281 -0.93 3.13 1.10
N ASP A 282 -1.39 3.04 -0.15
CA ASP A 282 -0.55 2.90 -1.34
C ASP A 282 0.43 4.06 -1.53
N GLY A 283 1.72 3.71 -1.61
CA GLY A 283 2.84 4.64 -1.83
C GLY A 283 3.50 5.19 -0.56
N TRP A 284 2.96 4.93 0.64
CA TRP A 284 3.54 5.45 1.89
C TRP A 284 4.79 4.71 2.35
N GLU A 285 4.91 3.41 2.07
CA GLU A 285 6.01 2.57 2.57
C GLU A 285 7.39 3.10 2.15
N TYR A 286 7.53 3.51 0.89
CA TYR A 286 8.74 4.15 0.39
C TYR A 286 9.05 5.48 1.11
N LEU A 287 8.04 6.30 1.40
CA LEU A 287 8.23 7.61 2.06
C LEU A 287 8.62 7.46 3.52
N ILE A 288 8.03 6.47 4.22
CA ILE A 288 8.39 6.13 5.59
C ILE A 288 9.85 5.70 5.65
N LEU A 289 10.29 4.84 4.74
CA LEU A 289 11.68 4.38 4.68
C LEU A 289 12.65 5.50 4.28
N LEU A 290 12.27 6.34 3.31
CA LEU A 290 13.07 7.51 2.91
C LEU A 290 13.28 8.48 4.07
N TRP A 291 12.24 8.74 4.86
CA TRP A 291 12.34 9.59 6.03
C TRP A 291 13.15 8.96 7.17
N SER A 292 12.91 7.67 7.44
CA SER A 292 13.67 6.94 8.45
C SER A 292 15.16 6.88 8.14
N ASP A 293 15.54 6.77 6.86
CA ASP A 293 16.94 6.86 6.41
C ASP A 293 17.51 8.26 6.68
N ALA A 294 16.78 9.30 6.29
CA ALA A 294 17.19 10.69 6.44
C ALA A 294 17.38 11.12 7.91
N LEU A 295 16.56 10.61 8.83
CA LEU A 295 16.71 10.87 10.27
C LEU A 295 18.05 10.41 10.85
N THR A 296 18.72 9.45 10.20
CA THR A 296 20.07 8.98 10.60
C THR A 296 21.21 9.82 10.03
N GLN A 297 20.88 10.78 9.16
CA GLN A 297 21.82 11.61 8.43
C GLN A 297 21.87 13.04 8.98
N ASP A 298 22.68 13.90 8.36
CA ASP A 298 22.82 15.30 8.75
C ASP A 298 21.58 16.14 8.36
N ARG A 299 21.49 17.35 8.92
CA ARG A 299 20.31 18.24 8.73
C ARG A 299 20.05 18.59 7.27
N TYR A 300 21.10 18.76 6.47
CA TYR A 300 20.95 19.03 5.05
C TYR A 300 20.28 17.87 4.31
N SER A 301 20.66 16.62 4.62
CA SER A 301 20.03 15.44 4.04
C SER A 301 18.57 15.28 4.49
N GLN A 302 18.25 15.67 5.73
CA GLN A 302 16.86 15.71 6.22
C GLN A 302 16.01 16.73 5.45
N ASP A 303 16.50 17.97 5.28
CA ASP A 303 15.81 19.00 4.50
C ASP A 303 15.57 18.52 3.05
N MET A 304 16.57 17.88 2.43
CA MET A 304 16.45 17.32 1.08
C MET A 304 15.40 16.19 1.00
N ALA A 305 15.39 15.27 1.96
CA ALA A 305 14.41 14.20 2.01
C ALA A 305 12.97 14.73 2.12
N VAL A 306 12.75 15.81 2.89
CA VAL A 306 11.43 16.45 3.00
C VAL A 306 10.95 16.99 1.65
N HIS A 307 11.84 17.63 0.88
CA HIS A 307 11.52 18.08 -0.48
C HIS A 307 11.19 16.92 -1.42
N ASP A 308 11.95 15.82 -1.34
CA ASP A 308 11.69 14.64 -2.16
C ASP A 308 10.38 13.97 -1.81
N ILE A 309 10.04 13.87 -0.52
CA ILE A 309 8.77 13.35 -0.03
C ILE A 309 7.61 14.22 -0.52
N PHE A 310 7.72 15.53 -0.37
CA PHE A 310 6.68 16.47 -0.79
C PHE A 310 6.34 16.36 -2.27
N ARG A 311 7.33 16.08 -3.12
CA ARG A 311 7.16 15.91 -4.57
C ARG A 311 6.24 14.73 -4.94
N VAL A 312 6.13 13.73 -4.07
CA VAL A 312 5.44 12.46 -4.35
C VAL A 312 4.39 12.06 -3.36
N ILE A 313 4.17 12.92 -2.36
CA ILE A 313 3.29 12.60 -1.26
C ILE A 313 1.90 12.23 -1.82
N PRO A 314 1.35 11.07 -1.42
CA PRO A 314 0.12 10.57 -2.01
C PRO A 314 -1.06 11.35 -1.45
N LEU A 315 -1.39 12.47 -2.11
CA LEU A 315 -2.57 13.27 -1.78
C LEU A 315 -3.83 12.42 -1.89
N LEU A 316 -4.81 12.72 -1.04
CA LEU A 316 -6.11 12.07 -1.08
C LEU A 316 -6.87 12.52 -2.33
N PRO A 317 -7.59 11.61 -3.02
CA PRO A 317 -8.48 12.02 -4.09
C PRO A 317 -9.59 12.95 -3.59
N ARG A 318 -10.15 13.78 -4.48
CA ARG A 318 -11.16 14.78 -4.10
C ARG A 318 -12.39 14.17 -3.42
N ASP A 319 -12.79 12.96 -3.81
CA ASP A 319 -13.94 12.28 -3.21
C ASP A 319 -13.69 11.81 -1.77
N GLU A 320 -12.42 11.77 -1.36
CA GLU A 320 -11.98 11.39 -0.01
C GLU A 320 -11.61 12.63 0.84
N GLU A 321 -11.34 13.76 0.20
CA GLU A 321 -10.92 14.99 0.85
C GLU A 321 -12.10 15.78 1.45
N ARG A 322 -12.06 16.03 2.77
CA ARG A 322 -12.88 17.09 3.41
C ARG A 322 -12.24 18.47 3.30
N ILE A 323 -10.92 18.53 3.16
CA ILE A 323 -10.09 19.73 3.03
C ILE A 323 -9.27 19.57 1.75
N ASN A 324 -9.23 20.59 0.91
CA ASN A 324 -8.57 20.53 -0.39
C ASN A 324 -7.05 20.63 -0.24
N GLN A 325 -6.37 19.49 -0.07
CA GLN A 325 -4.92 19.42 0.16
C GLN A 325 -4.16 19.87 -1.09
N SER A 326 -4.71 19.63 -2.28
CA SER A 326 -4.11 20.07 -3.54
C SER A 326 -3.89 21.59 -3.59
N LEU A 327 -4.89 22.38 -3.16
CA LEU A 327 -4.77 23.84 -3.08
C LEU A 327 -3.72 24.31 -2.06
N MET A 328 -3.54 23.58 -0.97
CA MET A 328 -2.51 23.89 0.04
C MET A 328 -1.11 23.58 -0.50
N ALA A 329 -0.93 22.44 -1.16
CA ALA A 329 0.32 22.07 -1.82
C ALA A 329 0.72 23.13 -2.87
N ASP A 330 -0.24 23.62 -3.68
CA ASP A 330 0.02 24.67 -4.67
C ASP A 330 0.51 25.98 -4.04
N LYS A 331 0.00 26.36 -2.87
CA LYS A 331 0.45 27.55 -2.15
C LYS A 331 1.90 27.39 -1.66
N LEU A 332 2.23 26.24 -1.09
CA LEU A 332 3.59 25.94 -0.62
C LEU A 332 4.59 25.91 -1.78
N HIS A 333 4.24 25.25 -2.89
CA HIS A 333 5.04 25.28 -4.11
C HIS A 333 5.22 26.70 -4.66
N ALA A 334 4.18 27.54 -4.63
CA ALA A 334 4.26 28.92 -5.12
C ALA A 334 5.17 29.80 -4.25
N SER A 335 5.25 29.55 -2.93
CA SER A 335 6.15 30.25 -2.01
C SER A 335 7.62 29.84 -2.16
N GLN A 336 7.92 28.68 -2.74
CA GLN A 336 9.26 28.07 -2.75
C GLN A 336 9.93 28.04 -4.12
N LYS A 337 9.71 29.07 -4.94
CA LYS A 337 10.21 29.19 -6.34
C LYS A 337 11.74 29.04 -6.54
N ARG A 338 12.54 28.71 -5.53
CA ARG A 338 14.02 28.74 -5.59
C ARG A 338 14.78 27.51 -5.09
N SER A 339 14.16 26.44 -4.60
CA SER A 339 14.88 25.22 -4.20
C SER A 339 14.18 23.97 -4.75
N VAL A 340 14.81 22.89 -5.20
CA VAL A 340 16.19 22.55 -5.58
C VAL A 340 16.03 21.46 -6.65
N ARG A 341 16.93 21.42 -7.65
CA ARG A 341 17.05 20.27 -8.55
C ARG A 341 17.55 19.07 -7.76
N ALA A 342 16.85 17.95 -7.86
CA ALA A 342 17.43 16.66 -7.57
C ALA A 342 17.10 15.73 -8.75
N TYR A 343 18.15 15.01 -9.23
CA TYR A 343 18.08 13.79 -10.04
C TYR A 343 18.36 13.82 -11.55
N VAL A 344 19.06 14.80 -12.13
CA VAL A 344 19.65 14.60 -13.47
C VAL A 344 20.93 15.41 -13.74
N ASP A 345 22.01 14.74 -14.15
CA ASP A 345 23.00 15.29 -15.09
C ASP A 345 22.44 15.14 -16.51
N TRP A 346 21.64 16.12 -16.93
CA TRP A 346 20.93 16.09 -18.22
C TRP A 346 21.87 16.23 -19.44
N ARG A 347 23.18 16.42 -19.22
CA ARG A 347 24.16 16.55 -20.29
C ARG A 347 24.68 15.21 -20.82
N SER A 348 24.57 14.13 -20.05
CA SER A 348 25.18 12.83 -20.39
C SER A 348 24.17 11.74 -20.79
N GLY A 349 22.91 11.83 -20.35
CA GLY A 349 21.89 10.79 -20.60
C GLY A 349 22.17 9.46 -19.90
N GLN A 350 23.15 9.42 -18.99
CA GLN A 350 23.52 8.23 -18.21
C GLN A 350 22.78 8.22 -16.87
N LEU A 351 22.35 7.03 -16.44
CA LEU A 351 21.72 6.84 -15.13
C LEU A 351 22.77 7.09 -14.03
N ASP A 352 22.40 7.91 -13.05
CA ASP A 352 23.20 8.09 -11.83
C ASP A 352 23.16 6.79 -11.02
N VAL A 353 24.28 6.06 -11.02
CA VAL A 353 24.40 4.72 -10.45
C VAL A 353 24.23 4.76 -8.93
N ASP A 354 24.76 5.77 -8.25
CA ASP A 354 24.67 5.90 -6.79
C ASP A 354 23.22 6.16 -6.37
N LEU A 355 22.52 6.99 -7.13
CA LEU A 355 21.10 7.23 -6.93
C LEU A 355 20.24 5.99 -7.20
N VAL A 356 20.52 5.26 -8.28
CA VAL A 356 19.85 3.98 -8.58
C VAL A 356 20.04 3.01 -7.41
N MET A 357 21.27 2.81 -6.92
CA MET A 357 21.54 1.91 -5.79
C MET A 357 20.81 2.32 -4.51
N ARG A 358 20.71 3.63 -4.23
CA ARG A 358 19.94 4.13 -3.07
C ARG A 358 18.45 3.83 -3.21
N ILE A 359 17.88 4.07 -4.38
CA ILE A 359 16.46 3.78 -4.67
C ILE A 359 16.21 2.26 -4.62
N GLU A 360 17.10 1.45 -5.20
CA GLU A 360 17.02 -0.02 -5.14
C GLU A 360 17.01 -0.52 -3.69
N THR A 361 17.89 0.02 -2.85
CA THR A 361 17.95 -0.36 -1.42
C THR A 361 16.66 0.00 -0.68
N LEU A 362 16.13 1.22 -0.90
CA LEU A 362 14.90 1.66 -0.24
C LEU A 362 13.68 0.89 -0.75
N LYS A 363 13.55 0.71 -2.07
CA LYS A 363 12.42 0.01 -2.68
C LYS A 363 12.45 -1.49 -2.45
N GLY A 364 13.63 -2.09 -2.38
CA GLY A 364 13.79 -3.49 -1.97
C GLY A 364 13.30 -3.73 -0.54
N LYS A 365 13.49 -2.77 0.37
CA LYS A 365 12.94 -2.83 1.75
C LYS A 365 11.45 -2.55 1.83
N ALA A 366 10.89 -1.82 0.85
CA ALA A 366 9.48 -1.45 0.77
C ALA A 366 8.60 -2.49 0.04
N ALA A 367 9.19 -3.61 -0.39
CA ALA A 367 8.62 -4.54 -1.35
C ALA A 367 7.51 -5.43 -0.79
#